data_AF-A0A535ZQF7-F1
#
_entry.id   AF-A0A535ZQF7-F1
#
_cell.length_a   1.000
_cell.length_b   1.000
_cell.length_c   1.000
_cell.angle_alpha   90.00
_cell.angle_beta   90.00
_cell.angle_gamma   90.00
#
_symmetry.space_group_name_H-M   'P 1'
#
loop_
_entity.id
_entity.type
_entity.pdbx_description
1 polymer ?
#
loop_
_entity_poly.entity_id
_entity_poly.type
_entity_poly.pdbx_seq_one_letter_code
_entity_poly.pdbx_strand_id
1 'polypeptide(L)'
;MATTQGAAASSAKRQLIEEHSYDYVPVTERHGETRSLFFVWFGASAHVLTVVTGAIAISLGMNFWWALVAILAGNLLGAIFMALHSAQGPQLGLPQVIQSRAQ
;
A
#
# COMPACT_ATOMS: atom_id res chain seq x y z
N MET A 1 -23.58 -11.04 42.83
CA MET A 1 -23.66 -10.18 41.64
C MET A 1 -22.23 -9.78 41.25
N ALA A 2 -21.43 -10.69 40.68
CA ALA A 2 -19.99 -10.46 40.44
C ALA A 2 -19.38 -11.38 39.35
N THR A 3 -20.11 -11.72 38.29
CA THR A 3 -19.63 -12.64 37.23
C THR A 3 -19.58 -12.05 35.82
N THR A 4 -20.03 -10.81 35.61
CA THR A 4 -20.12 -10.22 34.26
C THR A 4 -18.86 -9.44 33.82
N GLN A 5 -17.95 -9.09 34.73
CA GLN A 5 -16.76 -8.28 34.38
C GLN A 5 -15.61 -9.09 33.72
N GLY A 6 -15.48 -10.40 34.00
CA GLY A 6 -14.39 -11.22 33.46
C GLY A 6 -14.51 -11.57 31.97
N ALA A 7 -15.73 -11.69 31.45
CA ALA A 7 -15.97 -12.05 30.05
C ALA A 7 -15.75 -10.87 29.08
N ALA A 8 -16.14 -9.66 29.49
CA ALA A 8 -15.95 -8.45 28.68
C ALA A 8 -14.47 -8.11 28.48
N ALA A 9 -13.65 -8.29 29.53
CA ALA A 9 -12.21 -8.03 29.47
C ALA A 9 -11.46 -9.05 28.58
N SER A 10 -11.89 -10.32 28.54
CA SER A 10 -11.25 -11.33 27.67
C SER A 10 -11.66 -11.18 26.20
N SER A 11 -12.88 -10.75 25.93
CA SER A 11 -13.35 -10.40 24.58
C SER A 11 -12.61 -9.18 24.02
N ALA A 12 -12.41 -8.13 24.83
CA ALA A 12 -11.62 -6.97 24.44
C ALA A 12 -10.14 -7.33 24.17
N LYS A 13 -9.55 -8.24 24.96
CA LYS A 13 -8.18 -8.72 24.74
C LYS A 13 -8.02 -9.54 23.46
N ARG A 14 -9.06 -10.30 23.06
CA ARG A 14 -9.07 -11.06 21.80
C ARG A 14 -9.14 -10.13 20.58
N GLN A 15 -9.92 -9.05 20.66
CA GLN A 15 -10.02 -8.04 19.60
C GLN A 15 -8.73 -7.25 19.34
N LEU A 16 -7.80 -7.23 20.30
CA LEU A 16 -6.49 -6.55 20.16
C LEU A 16 -5.43 -7.43 19.48
N ILE A 17 -5.67 -8.73 19.35
CA ILE A 17 -4.75 -9.67 18.72
C ILE A 17 -5.22 -9.84 17.27
N GLU A 18 -4.34 -9.55 16.31
CA GLU A 18 -4.61 -9.80 14.90
C GLU A 18 -4.85 -11.31 14.68
N GLU A 19 -6.01 -11.67 14.13
CA GLU A 19 -6.36 -13.08 13.84
C GLU A 19 -5.89 -13.54 12.44
N HIS A 20 -5.60 -12.62 11.51
CA HIS A 20 -5.38 -12.90 10.09
C HIS A 20 -3.94 -12.62 9.62
N SER A 21 -2.96 -13.29 10.22
CA SER A 21 -1.54 -13.07 9.88
C SER A 21 -1.17 -13.52 8.46
N TYR A 22 -1.60 -14.73 8.08
CA TYR A 22 -1.37 -15.33 6.75
C TYR A 22 -2.66 -15.80 6.08
N ASP A 23 -3.74 -15.93 6.85
CA ASP A 23 -5.00 -16.46 6.35
C ASP A 23 -5.78 -15.44 5.52
N TYR A 24 -6.78 -15.95 4.81
CA TYR A 24 -7.66 -15.13 3.97
C TYR A 24 -8.40 -14.06 4.79
N VAL A 25 -8.36 -12.81 4.31
CA VAL A 25 -9.08 -11.68 4.92
C VAL A 25 -10.48 -11.53 4.31
N PRO A 26 -11.56 -11.71 5.09
CA PRO A 26 -12.93 -11.59 4.61
C PRO A 26 -13.28 -10.14 4.20
N VAL A 27 -14.25 -9.98 3.29
CA VAL A 27 -14.60 -8.68 2.69
C VAL A 27 -15.04 -7.65 3.75
N THR A 28 -15.68 -8.10 4.83
CA THR A 28 -16.16 -7.25 5.93
C THR A 28 -15.05 -6.59 6.74
N GLU A 29 -13.83 -7.11 6.66
CA GLU A 29 -12.64 -6.63 7.39
C GLU A 29 -11.69 -5.83 6.48
N ARG A 30 -12.06 -5.63 5.21
CA ARG A 30 -11.29 -4.82 4.24
C ARG A 30 -11.67 -3.36 4.39
N HIS A 31 -10.92 -2.64 5.22
CA HIS A 31 -11.17 -1.23 5.51
C HIS A 31 -10.35 -0.24 4.67
N GLY A 32 -9.60 -0.72 3.68
CA GLY A 32 -8.78 0.12 2.81
C GLY A 32 -9.62 0.95 1.85
N GLU A 33 -9.34 2.25 1.76
CA GLU A 33 -9.99 3.16 0.82
C GLU A 33 -9.04 3.56 -0.32
N THR A 34 -9.56 3.81 -1.52
CA THR A 34 -8.71 4.16 -2.68
C THR A 34 -7.85 5.40 -2.44
N ARG A 35 -8.34 6.37 -1.64
CA ARG A 35 -7.56 7.57 -1.29
C ARG A 35 -6.36 7.29 -0.39
N SER A 36 -6.38 6.21 0.40
CA SER A 36 -5.25 5.86 1.26
C SER A 36 -4.06 5.37 0.44
N LEU A 37 -4.30 4.84 -0.76
CA LEU A 37 -3.24 4.41 -1.68
C LEU A 37 -2.27 5.56 -2.00
N PHE A 38 -2.77 6.79 -2.16
CA PHE A 38 -1.88 7.94 -2.40
C PHE A 38 -0.83 8.08 -1.29
N PHE A 39 -1.26 8.05 -0.04
CA PHE A 39 -0.34 8.21 1.10
C PHE A 39 0.60 7.02 1.25
N VAL A 40 0.13 5.79 0.99
CA VAL A 40 0.96 4.59 0.97
C VAL A 40 2.05 4.68 -0.09
N TRP A 41 1.68 5.04 -1.33
CA TRP A 41 2.62 5.16 -2.44
C TRP A 41 3.58 6.33 -2.28
N PHE A 42 3.07 7.47 -1.81
CA PHE A 42 3.90 8.63 -1.50
C PHE A 42 4.92 8.31 -0.41
N GLY A 43 4.49 7.71 0.70
CA GLY A 43 5.38 7.29 1.79
C GLY A 43 6.45 6.30 1.33
N ALA A 44 6.08 5.32 0.49
CA ALA A 44 7.02 4.36 -0.09
C ALA A 44 8.03 5.01 -1.06
N SER A 45 7.65 6.10 -1.73
CA SER A 45 8.50 6.79 -2.72
C SER A 45 9.28 7.98 -2.15
N ALA A 46 8.95 8.41 -0.93
CA ALA A 46 9.54 9.57 -0.25
C ALA A 46 10.92 9.23 0.34
N HIS A 47 11.87 8.90 -0.52
CA HIS A 47 13.25 8.59 -0.14
C HIS A 47 14.27 9.34 -1.00
N VAL A 48 15.49 9.48 -0.49
CA VAL A 48 16.57 10.28 -1.11
C VAL A 48 16.84 9.86 -2.56
N LEU A 49 16.79 8.57 -2.86
CA LEU A 49 17.02 8.07 -4.22
C LEU A 49 16.05 8.66 -5.25
N THR A 50 14.78 8.91 -4.89
CA THR A 50 13.79 9.52 -5.80
C THR A 50 14.19 10.96 -6.14
N VAL A 51 14.62 11.72 -5.13
CA VAL A 51 15.07 13.11 -5.30
C VAL A 51 16.31 13.17 -6.18
N VAL A 52 17.32 12.34 -5.89
CA VAL A 52 18.56 12.27 -6.67
C VAL A 52 18.27 11.89 -8.12
N THR A 53 17.42 10.89 -8.34
CA THR A 53 17.04 10.45 -9.69
C THR A 53 16.36 11.56 -10.47
N GLY A 54 15.45 12.33 -9.84
CA GLY A 54 14.83 13.49 -10.47
C GLY A 54 15.85 14.59 -10.81
N ALA A 55 16.83 14.83 -9.94
CA ALA A 55 17.87 15.84 -10.15
C ALA A 55 18.81 15.51 -11.31
N ILE A 56 19.06 14.23 -11.62
CA ILE A 56 19.90 13.80 -12.75
C ILE A 56 19.44 14.45 -14.06
N ALA A 57 18.13 14.53 -14.27
CA ALA A 57 17.56 15.09 -15.49
C ALA A 57 18.01 16.54 -15.71
N ILE A 58 18.03 17.34 -14.64
CA ILE A 58 18.49 18.74 -14.66
C ILE A 58 20.02 18.81 -14.79
N SER A 59 20.75 17.95 -14.06
CA SER A 59 22.21 17.88 -14.11
C SER A 59 22.75 17.53 -15.51
N LEU A 60 21.96 16.83 -16.32
CA LEU A 60 22.27 16.53 -17.72
C LEU A 60 21.94 17.68 -18.70
N GLY A 61 21.48 18.83 -18.20
CA GLY A 61 21.23 20.04 -18.99
C GLY A 61 19.76 20.28 -19.35
N MET A 62 18.82 19.49 -18.82
CA MET A 62 17.39 19.74 -19.04
C MET A 62 16.89 20.89 -18.16
N ASN A 63 16.11 21.80 -18.74
CA ASN A 63 15.45 22.86 -17.99
C ASN A 63 14.49 22.28 -16.92
N PHE A 64 14.42 22.92 -15.74
CA PHE A 64 13.60 22.47 -14.60
C PHE A 64 12.15 22.16 -14.99
N TRP A 65 11.49 23.04 -15.75
CA TRP A 65 10.09 22.84 -16.14
C TRP A 65 9.92 21.64 -17.07
N TRP A 66 10.86 21.41 -17.99
CA TRP A 66 10.84 20.24 -18.87
C TRP A 66 11.16 18.96 -18.11
N ALA A 67 12.08 19.02 -17.14
CA ALA A 67 12.35 17.90 -16.24
C ALA A 67 11.11 17.52 -15.43
N LEU A 68 10.42 18.51 -14.86
CA LEU A 68 9.17 18.30 -14.13
C LEU A 68 8.10 17.65 -15.00
N VAL A 69 7.87 18.18 -16.21
CA VAL A 69 6.90 17.62 -17.16
C VAL A 69 7.28 16.19 -17.56
N ALA A 70 8.55 15.93 -17.88
CA ALA A 70 9.03 14.60 -18.25
C ALA A 70 8.86 13.59 -17.11
N ILE A 71 9.17 13.98 -15.86
CA ILE A 71 8.98 13.15 -14.67
C ILE A 71 7.49 12.86 -14.46
N LEU A 72 6.62 13.88 -14.55
CA LEU A 72 5.18 13.68 -14.41
C LEU A 72 4.61 12.79 -15.51
N ALA A 73 5.01 13.01 -16.76
CA ALA A 73 4.58 12.19 -17.90
C ALA A 73 5.02 10.74 -17.75
N GLY A 74 6.28 10.49 -17.38
CA GLY A 74 6.80 9.15 -17.13
C GLY A 74 6.08 8.44 -15.98
N ASN A 75 5.81 9.16 -14.88
CA ASN A 75 5.05 8.62 -13.75
C ASN A 75 3.62 8.27 -14.15
N LEU A 76 2.92 9.12 -14.91
CA LEU A 76 1.57 8.83 -15.40
C LEU A 76 1.56 7.60 -16.31
N LEU A 77 2.52 7.49 -17.22
CA LEU A 77 2.65 6.33 -18.11
C LEU A 77 2.88 5.03 -17.33
N GLY A 78 3.79 5.05 -16.35
CA GLY A 78 4.03 3.89 -15.47
C GLY A 78 2.82 3.57 -14.58
N ALA A 79 2.14 4.59 -14.08
CA ALA A 79 0.97 4.44 -13.21
C ALA A 79 -0.19 3.72 -13.90
N ILE A 80 -0.35 3.85 -15.23
CA ILE A 80 -1.37 3.11 -15.98
C ILE A 80 -1.19 1.59 -15.81
N PHE A 81 0.02 1.08 -16.02
CA PHE A 81 0.30 -0.34 -15.87
C PHE A 81 0.11 -0.81 -14.43
N MET A 82 0.56 -0.01 -13.46
CA MET A 82 0.39 -0.30 -12.04
C MET A 82 -1.09 -0.33 -11.64
N ALA A 83 -1.89 0.62 -12.11
CA ALA A 83 -3.32 0.71 -11.82
C ALA A 83 -4.06 -0.53 -12.31
N LEU A 84 -3.75 -1.03 -13.52
CA LEU A 84 -4.33 -2.26 -14.07
C LEU A 84 -4.02 -3.49 -13.19
N HIS A 85 -2.88 -3.53 -12.50
CA HIS A 85 -2.48 -4.65 -11.64
C HIS A 85 -2.92 -4.51 -10.18
N SER A 86 -3.16 -3.28 -9.70
CA SER A 86 -3.45 -3.00 -8.29
C SER A 86 -4.73 -3.67 -7.76
N ALA A 87 -5.64 -4.08 -8.64
CA ALA A 87 -6.88 -4.77 -8.28
C ALA A 87 -6.65 -6.23 -7.81
N GLN A 88 -5.50 -6.84 -8.13
CA GLN A 88 -5.24 -8.25 -7.84
C GLN A 88 -5.16 -8.53 -6.32
N GLY A 89 -4.48 -7.69 -5.55
CA GLY A 89 -4.34 -7.84 -4.09
C GLY A 89 -5.68 -7.79 -3.33
N PRO A 90 -6.51 -6.75 -3.53
CA PRO A 90 -7.82 -6.65 -2.87
C PRO A 90 -8.80 -7.75 -3.24
N GLN A 91 -8.73 -8.31 -4.46
CA GLN A 91 -9.65 -9.36 -4.92
C GLN A 91 -9.29 -10.74 -4.34
N LEU A 92 -8.01 -11.10 -4.33
CA LEU A 92 -7.54 -12.40 -3.81
C LEU A 92 -7.66 -12.52 -2.29
N GLY A 93 -7.53 -11.41 -1.54
CA GLY A 93 -7.63 -11.43 -0.07
C GLY A 93 -6.55 -12.27 0.63
N LEU A 94 -5.52 -12.68 -0.11
CA LEU A 94 -4.39 -13.50 0.34
C LEU A 94 -3.09 -12.72 0.14
N PRO A 95 -2.17 -12.73 1.12
CA PRO A 95 -0.88 -12.07 0.98
C PRO A 95 -0.06 -12.72 -0.14
N GLN A 96 0.69 -11.88 -0.87
CA GLN A 96 1.46 -12.29 -2.05
C GLN A 96 2.49 -13.41 -1.73
N VAL A 97 2.99 -13.46 -0.50
CA VAL A 97 3.94 -14.49 -0.02
C VAL A 97 3.37 -15.92 -0.04
N ILE A 98 2.06 -16.08 0.05
CA ILE A 98 1.40 -17.40 0.00
C ILE A 98 1.06 -17.78 -1.44
N GLN A 99 0.65 -16.79 -2.24
CA GLN A 99 0.36 -17.01 -3.66
C GLN A 99 1.59 -17.55 -4.41
N SER A 100 2.79 -17.04 -4.10
CA SER A 100 4.04 -17.51 -4.73
C SER A 100 4.46 -18.93 -4.30
N ARG A 101 3.83 -19.53 -3.29
CA ARG A 101 4.12 -20.90 -2.84
C ARG A 101 3.18 -21.94 -3.46
N ALA A 102 2.05 -21.49 -4.00
CA ALA A 102 1.11 -22.32 -4.73
C ALA A 102 1.44 -22.38 -6.25
N GLN A 103 2.36 -21.54 -6.71
CA GLN A 103 2.93 -21.51 -8.07
C GLN A 103 4.26 -22.26 -8.10
#